data_AF-A0A1G1MMF0-F1
#
_entry.id   AF-A0A1G1MMF0-F1
#
_cell.length_a   1.000
_cell.length_b   1.000
_cell.length_c   1.000
_cell.angle_alpha   90.00
_cell.angle_beta   90.00
_cell.angle_gamma   90.00
#
_symmetry.space_group_name_H-M   'P 1'
#
loop_
_entity.id
_entity.type
_entity.pdbx_description
1 polymer ?
#
loop_
_entity_poly.entity_id
_entity_poly.type
_entity_poly.pdbx_seq_one_letter_code
_entity_poly.pdbx_strand_id
1 'polypeptide(L)'
;MDAREIILNIAVNLGRLCRWAMEGRKARIEQFLIQTEEYLKALESAPKSNRFLPTYEWFKNDFERLSHDIHMDADWAESMLTWANILTHRASLA
;
A
#
# COMPACT_ATOMS: atom_id res chain seq x y z
N MET A 1 -16.88 -2.54 -3.57
CA MET A 1 -15.87 -3.16 -2.70
C MET A 1 -16.03 -2.55 -1.32
N ASP A 2 -15.94 -3.37 -0.28
CA ASP A 2 -15.87 -2.85 1.09
C ASP A 2 -14.44 -2.39 1.42
N ALA A 3 -14.26 -1.69 2.55
CA ALA A 3 -12.94 -1.18 2.94
C ALA A 3 -11.91 -2.31 3.10
N ARG A 4 -12.32 -3.46 3.63
CA ARG A 4 -11.45 -4.63 3.84
C ARG A 4 -10.90 -5.15 2.52
N GLU A 5 -11.73 -5.33 1.50
CA GLU A 5 -11.30 -5.74 0.16
C GLU A 5 -10.32 -4.75 -0.46
N ILE A 6 -10.58 -3.44 -0.33
CA ILE A 6 -9.70 -2.40 -0.86
C ILE A 6 -8.32 -2.47 -0.17
N ILE A 7 -8.29 -2.59 1.16
CA ILE A 7 -7.04 -2.69 1.93
C ILE A 7 -6.24 -3.93 1.54
N LEU A 8 -6.90 -5.07 1.32
CA LEU A 8 -6.22 -6.30 0.87
C LEU A 8 -5.64 -6.14 -0.55
N ASN A 9 -6.33 -5.44 -1.45
CA ASN A 9 -5.80 -5.15 -2.78
C ASN A 9 -4.58 -4.23 -2.73
N ILE A 10 -4.61 -3.20 -1.86
CA ILE A 10 -3.43 -2.37 -1.57
C ILE A 10 -2.29 -3.26 -1.07
N ALA A 11 -2.54 -4.10 -0.06
CA ALA A 11 -1.51 -4.97 0.51
C ALA A 11 -0.86 -5.89 -0.53
N VAL A 12 -1.66 -6.49 -1.43
CA VAL A 12 -1.15 -7.30 -2.55
C VAL A 12 -0.26 -6.47 -3.48
N ASN A 13 -0.67 -5.24 -3.82
CA ASN A 13 0.13 -4.37 -4.66
C ASN A 13 1.46 -4.00 -3.99
N LEU A 14 1.46 -3.68 -2.70
CA LEU A 14 2.68 -3.37 -1.96
C LEU A 14 3.66 -4.56 -1.92
N GLY A 15 3.16 -5.78 -1.73
CA GLY A 15 3.99 -6.99 -1.83
C GLY A 15 4.60 -7.18 -3.22
N ARG A 16 3.85 -6.83 -4.29
CA ARG A 16 4.36 -6.82 -5.67
C ARG A 16 5.39 -5.72 -5.90
N LEU A 17 5.18 -4.52 -5.35
CA LEU A 17 6.13 -3.40 -5.43
C LEU A 17 7.48 -3.78 -4.80
N CYS A 18 7.48 -4.40 -3.61
CA CYS A 18 8.69 -4.95 -3.01
C CYS A 18 9.42 -5.89 -3.98
N ARG A 19 8.71 -6.89 -4.53
CA ARG A 19 9.29 -7.85 -5.47
C ARG A 19 9.86 -7.16 -6.72
N TRP A 20 9.12 -6.24 -7.32
CA TRP A 20 9.53 -5.57 -8.55
C TRP A 20 10.68 -4.59 -8.36
N ALA A 21 10.81 -3.98 -7.18
CA ALA A 21 11.97 -3.17 -6.82
C ALA A 21 13.22 -4.05 -6.80
N MET A 22 13.16 -5.19 -6.10
CA MET A 22 14.26 -6.16 -6.04
C MET A 22 14.63 -6.75 -7.40
N GLU A 23 13.67 -6.87 -8.33
CA GLU A 23 13.91 -7.33 -9.70
C GLU A 23 14.26 -6.20 -10.70
N GLY A 24 14.31 -4.93 -10.26
CA GLY A 24 14.62 -3.78 -11.13
C GLY A 24 13.56 -3.47 -12.20
N ARG A 25 12.31 -3.92 -12.01
CA ARG A 25 11.22 -3.82 -13.00
C ARG A 25 10.49 -2.48 -12.97
N LYS A 26 11.14 -1.40 -13.43
CA LYS A 26 10.60 -0.02 -13.38
C LYS A 26 9.16 0.16 -13.91
N ALA A 27 8.86 -0.33 -15.11
CA ALA A 27 7.52 -0.21 -15.68
C ALA A 27 6.43 -0.91 -14.83
N ARG A 28 6.80 -1.97 -14.09
CA ARG A 28 5.88 -2.61 -13.14
C ARG A 28 5.73 -1.78 -11.87
N ILE A 29 6.79 -1.15 -11.37
CA ILE A 29 6.70 -0.23 -10.24
C ILE A 29 5.72 0.89 -10.54
N GLU A 30 5.89 1.59 -11.66
CA GLU A 30 5.01 2.68 -12.09
C GLU A 30 3.55 2.22 -12.19
N GLN A 31 3.30 1.08 -12.86
CA GLN A 31 1.97 0.49 -12.96
C GLN A 31 1.33 0.24 -11.59
N PHE A 32 2.07 -0.39 -10.68
CA PHE A 32 1.53 -0.80 -9.39
C PHE A 32 1.41 0.37 -8.40
N LEU A 33 2.22 1.42 -8.52
CA LEU A 33 2.03 2.67 -7.77
C LEU A 33 0.72 3.35 -8.16
N ILE A 34 0.47 3.53 -9.46
CA ILE A 34 -0.78 4.11 -9.96
C ILE A 34 -1.99 3.32 -9.46
N GLN A 35 -1.97 1.99 -9.59
CA GLN A 35 -3.06 1.13 -9.10
C GLN A 35 -3.24 1.25 -7.58
N THR A 36 -2.16 1.41 -6.82
CA THR A 36 -2.23 1.55 -5.37
C THR A 36 -2.84 2.90 -4.97
N GLU A 37 -2.49 3.98 -5.68
CA GLU A 37 -3.11 5.30 -5.49
C GLU A 37 -4.61 5.29 -5.82
N GLU A 38 -5.03 4.57 -6.87
CA GLU A 38 -6.44 4.40 -7.21
C GLU A 38 -7.21 3.69 -6.09
N TYR A 39 -6.64 2.61 -5.53
CA TYR A 39 -7.24 1.94 -4.38
C TYR A 39 -7.24 2.82 -3.13
N LEU A 40 -6.20 3.63 -2.90
CA LEU A 40 -6.14 4.53 -1.76
C LEU A 40 -7.23 5.62 -1.85
N LYS A 41 -7.46 6.19 -3.04
CA LYS A 41 -8.58 7.12 -3.29
C LYS A 41 -9.94 6.45 -3.08
N ALA A 42 -10.10 5.19 -3.48
CA ALA A 42 -11.32 4.44 -3.18
C ALA A 42 -11.49 4.21 -1.67
N LEU A 43 -10.39 3.89 -0.97
CA LEU A 43 -10.39 3.68 0.47
C LEU A 43 -10.74 4.95 1.25
N GLU A 44 -10.31 6.14 0.80
CA GLU A 44 -10.68 7.43 1.40
C GLU A 44 -12.20 7.57 1.57
N SER A 45 -12.94 7.21 0.52
CA SER A 45 -14.40 7.34 0.46
C SER A 45 -15.14 6.16 1.10
N ALA A 46 -14.47 5.02 1.33
CA ALA A 46 -15.10 3.85 1.94
C ALA A 46 -15.33 4.06 3.45
N PRO A 47 -16.46 3.60 4.02
CA PRO A 47 -16.64 3.56 5.47
C PRO A 47 -15.54 2.71 6.12
N LYS A 48 -14.85 3.27 7.11
CA LYS A 48 -13.77 2.63 7.87
C LYS A 48 -14.13 2.61 9.34
N SER A 49 -13.81 1.53 10.04
CA SER A 49 -14.01 1.46 11.48
C SER A 49 -13.03 2.38 12.22
N ASN A 50 -13.45 2.88 13.37
CA ASN A 50 -12.60 3.68 14.27
C ASN A 50 -11.33 2.93 14.72
N ARG A 51 -11.33 1.60 14.69
CA ARG A 51 -10.16 0.78 15.06
C ARG A 51 -9.10 0.75 13.96
N PHE A 52 -9.50 0.95 12.70
CA PHE A 52 -8.59 0.96 11.57
C PHE A 52 -8.06 2.36 11.23
N LEU A 53 -8.80 3.42 11.56
CA LEU A 53 -8.41 4.82 11.26
C LEU A 53 -6.95 5.16 11.59
N PRO A 54 -6.38 4.79 12.77
CA PRO A 54 -4.98 5.10 13.05
C PRO A 54 -4.00 4.42 12.07
N THR A 55 -4.30 3.18 11.66
CA THR A 55 -3.46 2.46 10.68
C THR A 55 -3.56 3.10 9.31
N TYR A 56 -4.77 3.51 8.93
CA TYR A 56 -5.03 4.18 7.66
C TYR A 56 -4.25 5.50 7.54
N GLU A 57 -4.31 6.36 8.55
CA GLU A 57 -3.61 7.66 8.53
C GLU A 57 -2.09 7.49 8.46
N TRP A 58 -1.52 6.54 9.22
CA TRP A 58 -0.09 6.27 9.16
C TRP A 58 0.33 5.72 7.80
N PHE A 59 -0.44 4.78 7.26
CA PHE A 59 -0.17 4.22 5.94
C PHE A 59 -0.23 5.31 4.86
N LYS A 60 -1.28 6.15 4.87
CA LYS A 60 -1.46 7.20 3.87
C LYS A 60 -0.26 8.15 3.84
N ASN A 61 0.16 8.65 5.01
CA ASN A 61 1.28 9.59 5.10
C ASN A 61 2.60 8.94 4.64
N ASP A 62 2.87 7.70 5.04
CA ASP A 62 4.12 7.05 4.66
C ASP A 62 4.13 6.62 3.18
N PHE A 63 3.00 6.15 2.66
CA PHE A 63 2.87 5.81 1.25
C PHE A 63 3.02 7.02 0.35
N GLU A 64 2.48 8.19 0.72
CA GLU A 64 2.68 9.44 -0.03
C GLU A 64 4.16 9.81 -0.15
N ARG A 65 4.94 9.61 0.91
CA ARG A 65 6.40 9.79 0.86
C ARG A 65 7.07 8.76 -0.05
N LEU A 66 6.71 7.49 0.11
CA LEU A 66 7.31 6.37 -0.63
C LEU A 66 6.96 6.37 -2.14
N SER A 67 5.81 6.90 -2.53
CA SER A 67 5.38 6.99 -3.93
C SER A 67 6.03 8.15 -4.68
N HIS A 68 6.40 9.23 -3.98
CA HIS A 68 7.14 10.36 -4.58
C HIS A 68 8.65 10.15 -4.62
N ASP A 69 9.22 9.45 -3.64
CA ASP A 69 10.67 9.23 -3.50
C ASP A 69 11.04 7.75 -3.73
N ILE A 70 11.03 7.36 -5.02
CA ILE A 70 11.16 5.95 -5.43
C ILE A 70 12.64 5.58 -5.58
N HIS A 71 13.19 4.91 -4.56
CA HIS A 71 14.59 4.45 -4.56
C HIS A 71 14.80 3.07 -5.19
N MET A 72 13.81 2.19 -5.11
CA MET A 72 13.90 0.78 -5.56
C MET A 72 15.07 0.00 -4.96
N ASP A 73 15.63 0.44 -3.83
CA ASP A 73 16.62 -0.28 -3.07
C ASP A 73 15.97 -1.24 -2.06
N ALA A 74 16.80 -1.94 -1.29
CA ALA A 74 16.34 -2.90 -0.30
C ALA A 74 15.47 -2.25 0.78
N ASP A 75 15.83 -1.04 1.23
CA ASP A 75 15.11 -0.33 2.31
C ASP A 75 13.72 0.12 1.83
N TRP A 76 13.62 0.63 0.61
CA TRP A 76 12.34 0.98 -0.01
C TRP A 76 11.47 -0.26 -0.24
N ALA A 77 12.06 -1.34 -0.73
CA ALA A 77 11.34 -2.60 -0.95
C ALA A 77 10.83 -3.20 0.37
N GLU A 78 11.66 -3.19 1.42
CA GLU A 78 11.28 -3.63 2.76
C GLU A 78 10.17 -2.77 3.36
N SER A 79 10.20 -1.45 3.13
CA SER A 79 9.11 -0.55 3.54
C SER A 79 7.77 -0.93 2.90
N MET A 80 7.78 -1.23 1.60
CA MET A 80 6.58 -1.70 0.89
C MET A 80 6.08 -3.05 1.45
N LEU A 81 6.99 -4.00 1.71
CA LEU A 81 6.62 -5.30 2.28
C LEU A 81 6.08 -5.17 3.71
N THR A 82 6.67 -4.29 4.51
CA THR A 82 6.22 -4.01 5.88
C THR A 82 4.77 -3.54 5.88
N TRP A 83 4.43 -2.57 5.03
CA TRP A 83 3.05 -2.13 4.89
C TRP A 83 2.13 -3.19 4.32
N ALA A 84 2.58 -4.00 3.37
CA ALA A 84 1.80 -5.14 2.87
C ALA A 84 1.37 -6.08 4.02
N ASN A 85 2.30 -6.40 4.92
CA ASN A 85 2.03 -7.27 6.07
C ASN A 85 1.10 -6.61 7.09
N ILE A 86 1.36 -5.34 7.44
CA ILE A 86 0.52 -4.57 8.38
C ILE A 86 -0.92 -4.51 7.85
N LEU A 87 -1.10 -4.09 6.60
CA LEU A 87 -2.42 -3.93 6.00
C LEU A 87 -3.15 -5.27 5.85
N THR A 88 -2.45 -6.34 5.46
CA THR A 88 -3.04 -7.70 5.42
C THR A 88 -3.63 -8.09 6.78
N HIS A 89 -2.88 -7.87 7.86
CA HIS A 89 -3.35 -8.21 9.20
C HIS A 89 -4.49 -7.29 9.68
N ARG A 90 -4.33 -5.98 9.45
CA ARG A 90 -5.24 -4.93 9.96
C ARG A 90 -6.51 -4.77 9.12
N ALA A 91 -6.59 -5.35 7.92
CA ALA A 91 -7.80 -5.33 7.09
C ALA A 91 -9.03 -5.94 7.80
N SER A 92 -8.81 -6.85 8.76
CA SER A 92 -9.88 -7.41 9.60
C SER A 92 -10.54 -6.39 10.55
N LEU A 93 -9.89 -5.25 10.77
CA LEU A 93 -10.37 -4.16 11.60
C LEU A 93 -11.07 -3.06 10.79
N ALA A 94 -11.09 -3.17 9.46
CA ALA A 94 -11.60 -2.14 8.56
C ALA A 94 -13.12 -1.97 8.62
#